data_AF-A0A7J5MWN5-F1
#
_entry.id   AF-A0A7J5MWN5-F1
#
_cell.length_a   1.000
_cell.length_b   1.000
_cell.length_c   1.000
_cell.angle_alpha   90.00
_cell.angle_beta   90.00
_cell.angle_gamma   90.00
#
_symmetry.space_group_name_H-M   'P 1'
#
loop_
_entity.id
_entity.type
_entity.pdbx_description
1 polymer ?
#
loop_
_entity_poly.entity_id
_entity_poly.type
_entity_poly.pdbx_seq_one_letter_code
_entity_poly.pdbx_strand_id
1 'polypeptide(L)'
;MHFLGIVIGPETESEVDDALARWDENADVNPYIVEYREDFLKRAREWASRRPDVDDSDEAALLGRFARYTGAELDEDGNEVSTTPEDAFYDWCRIGGRWAEETAGLQGLTVDGLRARAGADLDVATLLGGIAVSVHGGGYEEEPADPLADCAGCEKVWFVDFHD
;
A
#
# COMPACT_ATOMS: atom_id res chain seq x y z
N MET A 1 10.46 0.42 -3.65
CA MET A 1 10.64 1.76 -4.26
C MET A 1 10.62 2.83 -3.16
N HIS A 2 10.71 4.14 -3.45
CA HIS A 2 10.39 5.13 -2.43
C HIS A 2 9.73 6.38 -3.00
N PHE A 3 8.74 6.93 -2.30
CA PHE A 3 7.98 8.08 -2.79
C PHE A 3 7.46 8.96 -1.66
N LEU A 4 7.24 10.24 -1.97
CA LEU A 4 6.69 11.21 -1.04
C LEU A 4 5.17 11.14 -1.10
N GLY A 5 4.54 10.94 0.05
CA GLY A 5 3.10 11.05 0.18
C GLY A 5 2.68 12.06 1.25
N ILE A 6 1.38 12.24 1.33
CA ILE A 6 0.74 13.17 2.25
C ILE A 6 -0.41 12.47 2.98
N VAL A 7 -0.54 12.69 4.28
CA VAL A 7 -1.60 12.13 5.12
C VAL A 7 -2.37 13.27 5.75
N ILE A 8 -3.68 13.28 5.56
CA ILE A 8 -4.57 14.39 5.91
C ILE A 8 -5.62 13.91 6.90
N GLY A 9 -5.77 14.64 8.01
CA GLY A 9 -6.74 14.35 9.06
C GLY A 9 -6.14 14.04 10.44
N PRO A 10 -5.05 13.25 10.57
CA PRO A 10 -4.45 12.97 11.88
C PRO A 10 -4.08 14.23 12.66
N GLU A 11 -4.48 14.33 13.93
CA GLU A 11 -4.20 15.52 14.75
C GLU A 11 -2.76 15.52 15.28
N THR A 12 -2.13 14.36 15.34
CA THR A 12 -0.80 14.12 15.92
C THR A 12 0.02 13.17 15.05
N GLU A 13 1.35 13.20 15.21
CA GLU A 13 2.25 12.26 14.52
C GLU A 13 1.90 10.80 14.80
N SER A 14 1.50 10.47 16.04
CA SER A 14 1.12 9.10 16.41
C SER A 14 -0.15 8.60 15.71
N GLU A 15 -1.06 9.50 15.36
CA GLU A 15 -2.29 9.14 14.64
C GLU A 15 -2.03 8.90 13.15
N VAL A 16 -0.86 9.29 12.63
CA VAL A 16 -0.46 9.01 11.23
C VAL A 16 -0.28 7.51 11.05
N ASP A 17 0.37 6.83 11.98
CA ASP A 17 0.58 5.38 11.92
C ASP A 17 -0.77 4.64 11.92
N ASP A 18 -1.70 5.05 12.79
CA ASP A 18 -3.05 4.48 12.86
C ASP A 18 -3.83 4.71 11.55
N ALA A 19 -3.70 5.89 10.95
CA ALA A 19 -4.35 6.21 9.69
C ALA A 19 -3.80 5.36 8.53
N LEU A 20 -2.52 5.00 8.57
CA LEU A 20 -1.85 4.25 7.52
C LEU A 20 -1.91 2.73 7.70
N ALA A 21 -2.15 2.23 8.91
CA ALA A 21 -2.00 0.84 9.31
C ALA A 21 -2.64 -0.21 8.38
N ARG A 22 -3.73 0.13 7.69
CA ARG A 22 -4.41 -0.81 6.78
C ARG A 22 -3.65 -1.11 5.49
N TRP A 23 -2.69 -0.25 5.14
CA TRP A 23 -1.92 -0.33 3.89
C TRP A 23 -0.46 -0.74 4.13
N ASP A 24 -0.10 -1.04 5.38
CA ASP A 24 1.19 -1.60 5.77
C ASP A 24 1.26 -3.07 5.33
N GLU A 25 2.24 -3.43 4.49
CA GLU A 25 2.47 -4.81 4.07
C GLU A 25 2.73 -5.77 5.23
N ASN A 26 3.22 -5.25 6.36
CA ASN A 26 3.51 -6.01 7.56
C ASN A 26 2.35 -6.01 8.58
N ALA A 27 1.19 -5.43 8.23
CA ALA A 27 0.02 -5.48 9.09
C ALA A 27 -0.47 -6.93 9.27
N ASP A 28 -0.73 -7.30 10.52
CA ASP A 28 -1.26 -8.62 10.86
C ASP A 28 -2.72 -8.72 10.41
N VAL A 29 -2.96 -9.45 9.32
CA VAL A 29 -4.30 -9.74 8.80
C VAL A 29 -4.62 -11.22 8.91
N ASN A 30 -5.89 -11.52 9.18
CA ASN A 30 -6.35 -12.90 9.12
C ASN A 30 -6.16 -13.43 7.69
N PRO A 31 -5.60 -14.65 7.52
CA PRO A 31 -5.47 -15.25 6.21
C PRO A 31 -6.82 -15.25 5.49
N TYR A 32 -6.82 -14.79 4.25
CA TYR A 32 -8.01 -14.79 3.39
C TYR A 32 -7.73 -15.60 2.13
N ILE A 33 -8.78 -16.15 1.55
CA ILE A 33 -8.69 -16.95 0.33
C ILE A 33 -8.51 -16.00 -0.86
N VAL A 34 -7.37 -16.12 -1.53
CA VAL A 34 -7.05 -15.42 -2.78
C VAL A 34 -7.63 -16.17 -3.97
N GLU A 35 -7.48 -17.49 -3.99
CA GLU A 35 -7.98 -18.36 -5.05
C GLU A 35 -8.50 -19.66 -4.45
N TYR A 36 -9.72 -20.05 -4.83
CA TYR A 36 -10.28 -21.33 -4.39
C TYR A 36 -9.55 -22.50 -5.05
N ARG A 37 -9.49 -23.62 -4.33
CA ARG A 37 -8.83 -24.86 -4.75
C ARG A 37 -9.14 -25.26 -6.20
N GLU A 38 -10.40 -25.14 -6.64
CA GLU A 38 -10.83 -25.56 -7.98
C GLU A 38 -10.15 -24.77 -9.11
N ASP A 39 -10.05 -23.46 -8.94
CA ASP A 39 -9.40 -22.56 -9.91
C ASP A 39 -7.88 -22.72 -9.88
N PHE A 40 -7.31 -22.83 -8.68
CA PHE A 40 -5.87 -23.08 -8.50
C PHE A 40 -5.47 -24.44 -9.13
N LEU A 41 -6.27 -25.50 -8.93
CA LEU A 41 -6.06 -26.81 -9.54
C LEU A 41 -6.15 -26.76 -11.07
N LYS A 42 -7.09 -25.98 -11.62
CA LYS A 42 -7.22 -25.80 -13.06
C LYS A 42 -5.93 -25.20 -13.65
N ARG A 43 -5.39 -24.14 -13.03
CA ARG A 43 -4.10 -23.55 -13.42
C ARG A 43 -2.95 -24.54 -13.28
N ALA A 44 -2.92 -25.32 -12.21
CA ALA A 44 -1.90 -26.35 -12.00
C ALA A 44 -1.92 -27.42 -13.11
N ARG A 45 -3.10 -27.85 -13.55
CA ARG A 45 -3.27 -28.78 -14.69
C ARG A 45 -2.83 -28.17 -16.01
N GLU A 46 -3.18 -26.91 -16.27
CA GLU A 46 -2.72 -26.20 -17.46
C GLU A 46 -1.18 -26.07 -17.47
N TRP A 47 -0.57 -25.79 -16.32
CA TRP A 47 0.87 -25.76 -16.13
C TRP A 47 1.52 -27.13 -16.37
N ALA A 48 0.94 -28.21 -15.83
CA ALA A 48 1.41 -29.59 -16.02
C ALA A 48 1.28 -30.07 -17.47
N SER A 49 0.21 -29.69 -18.19
CA SER A 49 -0.02 -30.09 -19.59
C SER A 49 1.10 -29.65 -20.54
N ARG A 50 1.86 -28.62 -20.17
CA ARG A 50 2.99 -28.09 -20.93
C ARG A 50 4.33 -28.75 -20.55
N ARG A 51 4.31 -29.70 -19.61
CA ARG A 51 5.49 -30.30 -18.96
C ARG A 51 5.34 -31.82 -18.84
N PRO A 52 5.93 -32.60 -19.77
CA PRO A 52 5.79 -34.05 -19.78
C PRO A 52 6.46 -34.77 -18.58
N ASP A 53 7.27 -34.07 -17.78
CA ASP A 53 7.87 -34.57 -16.54
C ASP A 53 7.00 -34.36 -15.28
N VAL A 54 5.81 -33.77 -15.44
CA VAL A 54 4.86 -33.54 -14.36
C VAL A 54 3.77 -34.61 -14.42
N ASP A 55 3.66 -35.41 -13.37
CA ASP A 55 2.50 -36.27 -13.13
C ASP A 55 1.36 -35.42 -12.55
N ASP A 56 0.19 -35.46 -13.19
CA ASP A 56 -1.02 -34.75 -12.80
C ASP A 56 -2.11 -35.67 -12.22
N SER A 57 -1.80 -36.96 -12.01
CA SER A 57 -2.75 -37.94 -11.49
C SER A 57 -3.04 -37.78 -10.00
N ASP A 58 -2.07 -37.28 -9.23
CA ASP A 58 -2.23 -36.93 -7.81
C ASP A 58 -2.45 -35.41 -7.67
N GLU A 59 -3.71 -35.03 -7.41
CA GLU A 59 -4.10 -33.63 -7.27
C GLU A 59 -3.36 -32.93 -6.12
N ALA A 60 -3.15 -33.58 -4.98
CA ALA A 60 -2.51 -32.97 -3.83
C ALA A 60 -1.01 -32.73 -4.12
N ALA A 61 -0.35 -33.70 -4.75
CA ALA A 61 1.03 -33.56 -5.18
C ALA A 61 1.19 -32.47 -6.26
N LEU A 62 0.23 -32.39 -7.19
CA LEU A 62 0.20 -31.37 -8.24
C LEU A 62 0.02 -29.96 -7.65
N LEU A 63 -0.96 -29.77 -6.75
CA LEU A 63 -1.19 -28.52 -6.03
C LEU A 63 0.07 -28.08 -5.27
N GLY A 64 0.66 -28.96 -4.47
CA GLY A 64 1.88 -28.65 -3.72
C GLY A 64 3.12 -28.41 -4.60
N ARG A 65 3.18 -28.96 -5.81
CA ARG A 65 4.24 -28.65 -6.78
C ARG A 65 4.00 -27.31 -7.45
N PHE A 66 2.77 -27.00 -7.81
CA PHE A 66 2.40 -25.74 -8.44
C PHE A 66 2.51 -24.57 -7.46
N ALA A 67 2.09 -24.72 -6.21
CA ALA A 67 2.27 -23.73 -5.15
C ALA A 67 3.74 -23.35 -4.94
N ARG A 68 4.65 -24.33 -4.90
CA ARG A 68 6.10 -24.06 -4.85
C ARG A 68 6.64 -23.37 -6.11
N TYR A 69 6.00 -23.56 -7.26
CA TYR A 69 6.37 -22.90 -8.50
C TYR A 69 5.88 -21.45 -8.54
N THR A 70 4.70 -21.16 -8.00
CA THR A 70 4.11 -19.82 -7.97
C THR A 70 4.50 -19.00 -6.74
N GLY A 71 5.00 -19.64 -5.68
CA GLY A 71 5.20 -19.01 -4.37
C GLY A 71 3.91 -18.90 -3.54
N ALA A 72 2.84 -19.61 -3.93
CA ALA A 72 1.56 -19.59 -3.23
C ALA A 72 1.64 -20.36 -1.90
N GLU A 73 0.93 -19.85 -0.89
CA GLU A 73 0.65 -20.57 0.34
C GLU A 73 -0.75 -21.21 0.24
N LEU A 74 -0.86 -22.46 0.68
CA LEU A 74 -2.12 -23.21 0.64
C LEU A 74 -2.64 -23.49 2.05
N ASP A 75 -3.95 -23.36 2.25
CA ASP A 75 -4.61 -23.84 3.46
C ASP A 75 -4.83 -25.37 3.44
N GLU A 76 -5.46 -25.90 4.50
CA GLU A 76 -5.74 -27.34 4.64
C GLU A 76 -6.70 -27.89 3.57
N ASP A 77 -7.54 -27.01 2.99
CA ASP A 77 -8.49 -27.35 1.93
C ASP A 77 -7.84 -27.23 0.54
N GLY A 78 -6.62 -26.70 0.44
CA GLY A 78 -5.88 -26.49 -0.80
C GLY A 78 -6.29 -25.22 -1.55
N ASN A 79 -6.91 -24.25 -0.86
CA ASN A 79 -7.09 -22.89 -1.37
C ASN A 79 -5.79 -22.11 -1.26
N GLU A 80 -5.53 -21.21 -2.19
CA GLU A 80 -4.48 -20.21 -2.05
C GLU A 80 -4.92 -19.15 -1.06
N VAL A 81 -4.10 -18.91 -0.04
CA VAL A 81 -4.35 -17.91 0.99
C VAL A 81 -3.24 -16.87 1.00
N SER A 82 -3.59 -15.65 1.36
CA SER A 82 -2.63 -14.57 1.60
C SER A 82 -2.76 -14.07 3.03
N THR A 83 -1.61 -13.75 3.63
CA THR A 83 -1.50 -13.06 4.92
C THR A 83 -1.03 -11.63 4.75
N THR A 84 -0.99 -11.12 3.52
CA THR A 84 -0.65 -9.73 3.21
C THR A 84 -1.94 -8.95 2.95
N PRO A 85 -2.12 -7.74 3.51
CA PRO A 85 -3.34 -6.98 3.29
C PRO A 85 -3.58 -6.72 1.80
N GLU A 86 -4.83 -6.89 1.34
CA GLU A 86 -5.20 -6.77 -0.08
C GLU A 86 -4.86 -5.40 -0.68
N ASP A 87 -4.94 -4.35 0.14
CA ASP A 87 -4.73 -2.97 -0.26
C ASP A 87 -3.31 -2.46 0.07
N ALA A 88 -2.42 -3.30 0.60
CA ALA A 88 -1.09 -2.85 1.02
C ALA A 88 -0.29 -2.22 -0.13
N PHE A 89 0.40 -1.12 0.15
CA PHE A 89 1.21 -0.39 -0.84
C PHE A 89 2.57 0.09 -0.29
N TYR A 90 2.87 -0.17 0.99
CA TYR A 90 4.14 0.19 1.58
C TYR A 90 4.63 -0.86 2.59
N ASP A 91 5.95 -1.12 2.57
CA ASP A 91 6.69 -1.94 3.54
C ASP A 91 6.82 -1.23 4.89
N TRP A 92 7.26 0.03 4.86
CA TRP A 92 7.41 0.87 6.03
C TRP A 92 7.37 2.34 5.62
N CYS A 93 7.15 3.24 6.58
CA CYS A 93 7.14 4.67 6.29
C CYS A 93 7.84 5.49 7.38
N ARG A 94 8.14 6.75 7.07
CA ARG A 94 8.70 7.70 8.02
C ARG A 94 8.20 9.12 7.76
N ILE A 95 7.69 9.78 8.79
CA ILE A 95 7.32 11.20 8.71
C ILE A 95 8.54 12.04 8.32
N GLY A 96 8.40 12.84 7.27
CA GLY A 96 9.44 13.66 6.65
C GLY A 96 10.52 12.88 5.91
N GLY A 97 11.05 11.80 6.52
CA GLY A 97 12.01 10.88 5.92
C GLY A 97 13.15 11.58 5.16
N ARG A 98 13.33 11.21 3.89
CA ARG A 98 14.34 11.83 3.00
C ARG A 98 14.10 13.30 2.69
N TRP A 99 12.88 13.81 2.89
CA TRP A 99 12.49 15.21 2.74
C TRP A 99 12.35 15.94 4.09
N ALA A 100 13.02 15.45 5.13
CA ALA A 100 12.89 16.01 6.47
C ALA A 100 13.28 17.49 6.53
N GLU A 101 14.26 17.95 5.73
CA GLU A 101 14.67 19.35 5.70
C GLU A 101 13.61 20.24 5.04
N GLU A 102 13.05 19.79 3.92
CA GLU A 102 12.03 20.50 3.14
C GLU A 102 10.67 20.53 3.84
N THR A 103 10.35 19.48 4.60
CA THR A 103 9.05 19.30 5.25
C THR A 103 9.04 19.73 6.72
N ALA A 104 10.20 19.96 7.36
CA ALA A 104 10.30 20.28 8.79
C ALA A 104 9.35 21.41 9.25
N GLY A 105 9.21 22.46 8.44
CA GLY A 105 8.35 23.61 8.73
C GLY A 105 6.89 23.44 8.27
N LEU A 106 6.53 22.29 7.70
CA LEU A 106 5.23 22.00 7.10
C LEU A 106 4.44 20.92 7.87
N GLN A 107 5.11 20.11 8.69
CA GLN A 107 4.47 19.04 9.46
C GLN A 107 3.41 19.59 10.42
N GLY A 108 2.21 19.00 10.39
CA GLY A 108 1.11 19.37 11.27
C GLY A 108 0.45 20.72 10.97
N LEU A 109 0.81 21.36 9.85
CA LEU A 109 0.05 22.52 9.36
C LEU A 109 -1.37 22.10 8.98
N THR A 110 -2.31 23.03 9.13
CA THR A 110 -3.64 22.81 8.56
C THR A 110 -3.58 22.89 7.04
N VAL A 111 -4.54 22.27 6.34
CA VAL A 111 -4.68 22.36 4.88
C VAL A 111 -4.67 23.82 4.42
N ASP A 112 -5.41 24.72 5.09
CA ASP A 112 -5.40 26.15 4.75
C ASP A 112 -4.04 26.82 5.01
N GLY A 113 -3.36 26.43 6.09
CA GLY A 113 -2.01 26.89 6.39
C GLY A 113 -0.99 26.47 5.32
N LEU A 114 -1.10 25.22 4.86
CA LEU A 114 -0.24 24.67 3.81
C LEU A 114 -0.53 25.32 2.44
N ARG A 115 -1.80 25.52 2.09
CA ARG A 115 -2.19 26.27 0.88
C ARG A 115 -1.65 27.70 0.89
N ALA A 116 -1.75 28.39 2.03
CA ALA A 116 -1.19 29.73 2.18
C ALA A 116 0.34 29.73 2.02
N ARG A 117 1.02 28.71 2.54
CA ARG A 117 2.47 28.56 2.41
C ARG A 117 2.89 28.28 0.96
N ALA A 118 2.17 27.38 0.27
CA ALA A 118 2.38 27.08 -1.15
C ALA A 118 2.12 28.30 -2.06
N GLY A 119 1.12 29.13 -1.74
CA GLY A 119 0.86 30.37 -2.46
C GLY A 119 1.95 31.44 -2.27
N ALA A 120 2.75 31.35 -1.21
CA ALA A 120 3.83 32.29 -0.90
C ALA A 120 5.23 31.76 -1.28
N ASP A 121 5.38 30.46 -1.51
CA ASP A 121 6.67 29.77 -1.64
C ASP A 121 6.61 28.70 -2.73
N LEU A 122 7.37 28.95 -3.81
CA LEU A 122 7.38 28.08 -4.98
C LEU A 122 7.96 26.69 -4.68
N ASP A 123 8.87 26.59 -3.70
CA ASP A 123 9.46 25.30 -3.34
C ASP A 123 8.42 24.40 -2.67
N VAL A 124 7.54 24.99 -1.85
CA VAL A 124 6.39 24.28 -1.24
C VAL A 124 5.36 23.90 -2.29
N ALA A 125 5.08 24.78 -3.26
CA ALA A 125 4.19 24.44 -4.38
C ALA A 125 4.75 23.30 -5.26
N THR A 126 6.08 23.30 -5.48
CA THR A 126 6.77 22.25 -6.24
C THR A 126 6.76 20.93 -5.47
N LEU A 127 6.96 20.96 -4.15
CA LEU A 127 6.87 19.80 -3.28
C LEU A 127 5.48 19.16 -3.35
N LEU A 128 4.41 19.96 -3.30
CA LEU A 128 3.03 19.47 -3.44
C LEU A 128 2.76 18.85 -4.82
N GLY A 129 3.34 19.41 -5.88
CA GLY A 129 3.25 18.82 -7.23
C GLY A 129 4.05 17.53 -7.41
N GLY A 130 4.91 17.16 -6.44
CA GLY A 130 5.69 15.92 -6.44
C GLY A 130 5.11 14.83 -5.53
N ILE A 131 3.92 15.04 -4.95
CA ILE A 131 3.24 14.04 -4.14
C ILE A 131 2.80 12.87 -5.02
N ALA A 132 3.24 11.67 -4.66
CA ALA A 132 2.88 10.44 -5.36
C ALA A 132 1.63 9.78 -4.76
N VAL A 133 1.35 9.98 -3.47
CA VAL A 133 0.19 9.40 -2.78
C VAL A 133 -0.43 10.41 -1.83
N SER A 134 -1.74 10.59 -1.90
CA SER A 134 -2.52 11.33 -0.89
C SER A 134 -3.46 10.40 -0.14
N VAL A 135 -3.41 10.45 1.20
CA VAL A 135 -4.25 9.67 2.10
C VAL A 135 -5.22 10.60 2.81
N HIS A 136 -6.52 10.41 2.60
CA HIS A 136 -7.59 11.20 3.20
C HIS A 136 -8.88 10.40 3.36
N GLY A 137 -9.65 10.64 4.43
CA GLY A 137 -11.00 10.11 4.58
C GLY A 137 -11.12 8.57 4.59
N GLY A 138 -10.04 7.85 4.93
CA GLY A 138 -10.00 6.39 4.83
C GLY A 138 -9.88 5.87 3.38
N GLY A 139 -9.26 6.63 2.49
CA GLY A 139 -8.86 6.23 1.15
C GLY A 139 -7.48 6.77 0.82
N TYR A 140 -6.94 6.34 -0.32
CA TYR A 140 -5.76 6.97 -0.91
C TYR A 140 -5.95 7.20 -2.41
N GLU A 141 -5.20 8.14 -2.95
CA GLU A 141 -5.11 8.44 -4.38
C GLU A 141 -3.65 8.44 -4.80
N GLU A 142 -3.34 7.74 -5.90
CA GLU A 142 -2.02 7.74 -6.54
C GLU A 142 -1.92 8.88 -7.57
N GLU A 143 -0.77 9.53 -7.61
CA GLU A 143 -0.45 10.67 -8.48
C GLU A 143 -1.57 11.74 -8.51
N PRO A 144 -2.03 12.24 -7.34
CA PRO A 144 -3.14 13.17 -7.27
C PRO A 144 -2.82 14.47 -8.00
N ALA A 145 -3.76 14.95 -8.83
CA ALA A 145 -3.59 16.22 -9.54
C ALA A 145 -3.56 17.43 -8.58
N ASP A 146 -4.31 17.35 -7.48
CA ASP A 146 -4.23 18.24 -6.34
C ASP A 146 -4.38 17.41 -5.05
N PRO A 147 -3.30 17.18 -4.29
CA PRO A 147 -3.34 16.33 -3.10
C PRO A 147 -4.22 16.87 -1.97
N LEU A 148 -4.62 18.14 -2.04
CA LEU A 148 -5.47 18.81 -1.05
C LEU A 148 -6.90 19.04 -1.55
N ALA A 149 -7.28 18.46 -2.69
CA ALA A 149 -8.63 18.60 -3.23
C ALA A 149 -9.66 18.06 -2.22
N ASP A 150 -10.78 18.77 -2.07
CA ASP A 150 -11.90 18.38 -1.20
C ASP A 150 -11.60 18.21 0.31
N CYS A 151 -10.38 18.51 0.76
CA CYS A 151 -10.02 18.52 2.18
C CYS A 151 -10.55 19.76 2.90
N ALA A 152 -11.00 19.58 4.14
CA ALA A 152 -11.41 20.67 5.01
C ALA A 152 -10.18 21.47 5.49
N GLY A 153 -10.28 22.79 5.41
CA GLY A 153 -9.15 23.70 5.67
C GLY A 153 -8.52 23.60 7.05
N CYS A 154 -9.23 23.05 8.04
CA CYS A 154 -8.77 22.86 9.41
C CYS A 154 -8.04 21.53 9.64
N GLU A 155 -8.15 20.55 8.73
CA GLU A 155 -7.48 19.26 8.88
C GLU A 155 -5.97 19.43 8.82
N LYS A 156 -5.24 18.66 9.61
CA LYS A 156 -3.78 18.70 9.61
C LYS A 156 -3.18 17.81 8.53
N VAL A 157 -1.98 18.17 8.13
CA VAL A 157 -1.24 17.55 7.04
C VAL A 157 0.11 17.04 7.53
N TRP A 158 0.45 15.82 7.11
CA TRP A 158 1.72 15.18 7.40
C TRP A 158 2.37 14.69 6.12
N PHE A 159 3.64 15.03 5.91
CA PHE A 159 4.43 14.52 4.80
C PHE A 159 5.13 13.24 5.22
N VAL A 160 4.99 12.18 4.41
CA VAL A 160 5.45 10.83 4.73
C VAL A 160 6.32 10.29 3.60
N ASP A 161 7.48 9.76 3.95
CA ASP A 161 8.35 9.00 3.06
C ASP A 161 7.93 7.53 3.10
N PHE A 162 7.32 7.05 2.04
CA PHE A 162 6.88 5.65 1.90
C PHE A 162 7.96 4.81 1.25
N HIS A 163 8.13 3.60 1.78
CA HIS A 163 9.04 2.59 1.28
C HIS A 163 8.23 1.38 0.83
N ASP A 164 8.63 0.84 -0.30
CA ASP A 164 8.12 -0.35 -1.01
C ASP A 164 9.35 -1.16 -1.49
#